data_AF-A0A7Y3FP06-F1
#
_entry.id   AF-A0A7Y3FP06-F1
#
_cell.length_a   1.000
_cell.length_b   1.000
_cell.length_c   1.000
_cell.angle_alpha   90.00
_cell.angle_beta   90.00
_cell.angle_gamma   90.00
#
_symmetry.space_group_name_H-M   'P 1'
#
loop_
_entity.id
_entity.type
_entity.pdbx_description
1 polymer ?
#
loop_
_entity_poly.entity_id
_entity_poly.type
_entity_poly.pdbx_seq_one_letter_code
_entity_poly.pdbx_strand_id
1 'polypeptide(L)'
;DPIRFAIGWQAQLGGLALAAGRTEQAIRILEGASRSPTERTHAKYLLGKAYEEFGNPTRALDAYRAFLSRTADGDQDLPAIVNAKAAVARLDAN
;
A
#
# COMPACT_ATOMS: atom_id res chain seq x y z
N ASP A 1 4.11 -30.39 2.90
CA ASP A 1 4.72 -29.22 2.25
C ASP A 1 3.68 -28.10 2.10
N PRO A 2 3.48 -27.22 3.11
CA PRO A 2 2.21 -26.48 3.25
C PRO A 2 2.29 -24.93 3.22
N ILE A 3 3.44 -24.29 3.04
CA ILE A 3 3.57 -22.82 3.20
C ILE A 3 3.13 -22.03 1.95
N ARG A 4 2.65 -22.72 0.90
CA ARG A 4 2.49 -22.18 -0.46
C ARG A 4 1.09 -21.68 -0.83
N PHE A 5 0.13 -21.58 0.10
CA PHE A 5 -1.10 -20.82 -0.14
C PHE A 5 -0.85 -19.31 0.05
N ALA A 6 -0.04 -18.79 -0.87
CA ALA A 6 0.41 -17.42 -1.01
C ALA A 6 -0.62 -16.57 -1.76
N ILE A 7 -1.78 -16.35 -1.13
CA ILE A 7 -2.64 -15.22 -1.52
C ILE A 7 -2.32 -14.10 -0.54
N GLY A 8 -1.47 -13.14 -0.92
CA GLY A 8 -1.46 -11.79 -0.33
C GLY A 8 -1.43 -11.63 1.19
N TRP A 9 -1.00 -12.63 1.98
CA TRP A 9 -1.19 -12.63 3.43
C TRP A 9 -0.45 -11.49 4.12
N GLN A 10 0.72 -11.10 3.61
CA GLN A 10 1.49 -10.01 4.21
C GLN A 10 0.80 -8.67 3.96
N ALA A 11 0.27 -8.45 2.74
CA ALA A 11 -0.54 -7.27 2.45
C ALA A 11 -1.79 -7.22 3.33
N GLN A 12 -2.52 -8.34 3.48
CA GLN A 12 -3.71 -8.41 4.32
C GLN A 12 -3.39 -8.18 5.79
N LEU A 13 -2.37 -8.85 6.33
CA LEU A 13 -1.92 -8.69 7.71
C LEU A 13 -1.48 -7.24 7.99
N GLY A 14 -0.76 -6.62 7.04
CA GLY A 14 -0.38 -5.22 7.12
C GLY A 14 -1.58 -4.28 7.12
N GLY A 15 -2.58 -4.55 6.27
CA GLY A 15 -3.85 -3.81 6.26
C GLY A 15 -4.63 -3.94 7.58
N LEU A 16 -4.66 -5.13 8.18
CA LEU A 16 -5.28 -5.36 9.49
C LEU A 16 -4.50 -4.65 10.62
N ALA A 17 -3.18 -4.66 10.57
CA ALA A 17 -2.35 -3.94 11.53
C ALA A 17 -2.61 -2.43 11.45
N LEU A 18 -2.78 -1.88 10.24
CA LEU A 18 -3.12 -0.48 10.02
C LEU A 18 -4.51 -0.15 10.56
N ALA A 19 -5.52 -0.97 10.26
CA ALA A 19 -6.88 -0.79 10.81
C ALA A 19 -6.93 -0.86 12.35
N ALA A 20 -5.97 -1.53 12.97
CA ALA A 20 -5.81 -1.59 14.43
C ALA A 20 -4.97 -0.43 15.00
N GLY A 21 -4.60 0.57 14.21
CA GLY A 21 -3.75 1.70 14.62
C GLY A 21 -2.29 1.32 14.91
N ARG A 22 -1.87 0.11 14.54
CA ARG A 22 -0.50 -0.38 14.73
C ARG A 22 0.35 -0.02 13.52
N THR A 23 0.46 1.27 13.26
CA THR A 23 1.01 1.83 12.02
C THR A 23 2.45 1.39 11.76
N GLU A 24 3.32 1.44 12.76
CA GLU A 24 4.71 0.96 12.62
C GLU A 24 4.79 -0.54 12.28
N GLN A 25 3.93 -1.35 12.90
CA GLN A 25 3.88 -2.78 12.62
C GLN A 25 3.38 -3.03 11.20
N ALA A 26 2.36 -2.28 10.76
CA ALA A 26 1.86 -2.33 9.40
C ALA A 26 2.97 -2.04 8.39
N ILE A 27 3.75 -0.96 8.60
CA ILE A 27 4.89 -0.62 7.74
C ILE A 27 5.87 -1.79 7.63
N ARG A 28 6.32 -2.34 8.77
CA ARG A 28 7.27 -3.47 8.79
C ARG A 28 6.76 -4.69 8.03
N ILE A 29 5.48 -5.04 8.21
CA ILE A 29 4.87 -6.19 7.54
C ILE A 29 4.77 -5.94 6.03
N LEU A 30 4.34 -4.74 5.63
CA LEU A 30 4.11 -4.40 4.23
C LEU A 30 5.41 -4.20 3.45
N GLU A 31 6.48 -3.70 4.07
CA GLU A 31 7.82 -3.66 3.45
C GLU A 31 8.35 -5.07 3.15
N GLY A 32 7.97 -6.07 3.96
CA GLY A 32 8.31 -7.48 3.75
C GLY A 32 7.44 -8.21 2.71
N ALA A 33 6.41 -7.56 2.16
CA ALA A 33 5.50 -8.19 1.19
C ALA A 33 6.19 -8.31 -0.18
N SER A 34 6.72 -9.49 -0.52
CA SER A 34 7.54 -9.69 -1.73
C SER A 34 7.10 -10.83 -2.64
N ARG A 35 6.10 -11.64 -2.25
CA ARG A 35 5.89 -12.97 -2.85
C ARG A 35 5.34 -12.93 -4.28
N SER A 36 4.46 -11.98 -4.62
CA SER A 36 3.91 -11.88 -5.98
C SER A 36 3.84 -10.44 -6.49
N PRO A 37 3.87 -10.20 -7.82
CA PRO A 37 3.70 -8.86 -8.39
C PRO A 37 2.43 -8.17 -7.89
N THR A 38 1.31 -8.90 -7.85
CA THR A 38 0.01 -8.38 -7.41
C THR A 38 0.02 -8.03 -5.92
N GLU A 39 0.61 -8.88 -5.07
CA GLU A 39 0.77 -8.58 -3.64
C GLU A 39 1.66 -7.37 -3.41
N ARG A 40 2.78 -7.27 -4.14
CA ARG A 40 3.68 -6.11 -4.07
C ARG A 40 2.97 -4.82 -4.45
N THR A 41 2.17 -4.82 -5.51
CA THR A 41 1.39 -3.64 -5.92
C THR A 41 0.38 -3.25 -4.83
N HIS A 42 -0.38 -4.20 -4.30
CA HIS A 42 -1.35 -3.91 -3.24
C HIS A 42 -0.65 -3.42 -1.95
N ALA A 43 0.47 -4.02 -1.58
CA ALA A 43 1.26 -3.60 -0.42
C ALA A 43 1.78 -2.16 -0.55
N LYS A 44 2.11 -1.69 -1.77
CA LYS A 44 2.50 -0.29 -2.00
C LYS A 44 1.38 0.70 -1.72
N TYR A 45 0.14 0.38 -2.09
CA TYR A 45 -1.02 1.19 -1.71
C TYR A 45 -1.20 1.26 -0.20
N LEU A 46 -1.11 0.12 0.50
CA LEU A 46 -1.23 0.07 1.96
C LEU A 46 -0.06 0.78 2.67
N LEU A 47 1.16 0.73 2.11
CA LEU A 47 2.30 1.49 2.60
C LEU A 47 2.07 2.99 2.49
N GLY A 48 1.47 3.46 1.40
CA GLY A 48 1.10 4.87 1.26
C GLY A 48 0.22 5.33 2.43
N LYS A 49 -0.85 4.58 2.73
CA LYS A 49 -1.74 4.88 3.86
C LYS A 49 -1.01 4.82 5.20
N ALA A 50 -0.19 3.79 5.39
CA ALA A 50 0.56 3.63 6.64
C ALA A 50 1.58 4.76 6.86
N TYR A 51 2.23 5.25 5.80
CA TYR A 51 3.14 6.39 5.92
C TYR A 51 2.41 7.72 6.13
N GLU A 52 1.21 7.92 5.57
CA GLU A 52 0.37 9.09 5.92
C GLU A 52 0.02 9.08 7.40
N GLU A 53 -0.47 7.95 7.92
CA GLU A 53 -0.84 7.81 9.33
C GLU A 53 0.36 7.92 10.28
N PHE A 54 1.55 7.52 9.82
CA PHE A 54 2.81 7.69 10.55
C PHE A 54 3.34 9.13 10.52
N GLY A 55 2.78 10.02 9.68
CA GLY A 55 3.23 11.41 9.54
C GLY A 55 4.46 11.56 8.63
N ASN A 56 4.69 10.65 7.69
CA ASN A 56 5.75 10.73 6.70
C ASN A 56 5.18 10.93 5.27
N PRO A 57 4.77 12.16 4.91
CA PRO A 57 4.12 12.46 3.64
C PRO A 57 5.01 12.14 2.43
N THR A 58 6.32 12.31 2.55
CA THR A 58 7.28 12.01 1.47
C THR A 58 7.26 10.52 1.11
N ARG A 59 7.41 9.63 2.10
CA ARG A 59 7.37 8.17 1.84
C ARG A 59 5.98 7.69 1.42
N ALA A 60 4.93 8.36 1.90
CA ALA A 60 3.57 8.08 1.45
C ALA A 60 3.39 8.37 -0.04
N LEU A 61 3.82 9.55 -0.48
CA LEU A 61 3.77 9.98 -1.87
C LEU A 61 4.50 9.02 -2.80
N ASP A 62 5.72 8.61 -2.43
CA ASP A 62 6.51 7.63 -3.19
C ASP A 62 5.79 6.28 -3.32
N ALA A 63 5.17 5.81 -2.24
CA ALA A 63 4.46 4.54 -2.23
C ALA A 63 3.20 4.57 -3.11
N TYR A 64 2.43 5.67 -3.07
CA TYR A 64 1.26 5.84 -3.94
C TYR A 64 1.64 5.98 -5.41
N ARG A 65 2.69 6.73 -5.74
CA ARG A 65 3.20 6.84 -7.12
C ARG A 65 3.64 5.48 -7.65
N ALA A 66 4.36 4.70 -6.84
CA ALA A 66 4.78 3.35 -7.20
C ALA A 66 3.60 2.39 -7.42
N PHE A 67 2.51 2.55 -6.65
CA PHE A 67 1.26 1.82 -6.85
C PHE A 67 0.60 2.20 -8.17
N LEU A 68 0.37 3.50 -8.39
CA LEU A 68 -0.30 4.02 -9.59
C LEU A 68 0.46 3.69 -10.87
N SER A 69 1.80 3.76 -10.86
CA SER A 69 2.62 3.40 -12.01
C SER A 69 2.45 1.93 -12.43
N ARG A 70 2.09 1.03 -11.50
CA ARG A 70 1.83 -0.39 -11.81
C ARG A 70 0.38 -0.69 -12.16
N THR A 71 -0.55 0.22 -11.87
CA THR A 71 -1.98 0.07 -12.18
C THR A 71 -2.46 1.02 -13.27
N ALA A 72 -1.53 1.72 -13.95
CA ALA A 72 -1.84 2.72 -14.96
C ALA A 72 -2.66 2.16 -16.14
N ASP A 73 -2.49 0.87 -16.45
CA ASP A 73 -3.17 0.20 -17.57
C ASP A 73 -4.46 -0.54 -17.15
N GLY A 74 -4.82 -0.50 -15.86
CA GLY A 74 -5.98 -1.21 -15.30
C GLY A 74 -7.26 -0.37 -15.23
N ASP A 75 -8.31 -0.95 -14.64
CA ASP A 75 -9.55 -0.25 -14.31
C ASP A 75 -9.27 0.96 -13.40
N GLN A 76 -9.46 2.17 -13.93
CA GLN A 76 -9.10 3.42 -13.27
C GLN A 76 -10.08 3.84 -12.17
N ASP A 77 -11.26 3.21 -12.11
CA ASP A 77 -12.33 3.53 -11.17
C ASP A 77 -12.24 2.70 -9.89
N LEU A 78 -11.26 1.80 -9.80
CA LEU A 78 -11.01 1.03 -8.59
C LEU A 78 -10.80 1.98 -7.39
N PRO A 79 -11.49 1.77 -6.25
CA PRO A 79 -11.41 2.67 -5.11
C PRO A 79 -9.98 2.94 -4.62
N ALA A 80 -9.10 1.95 -4.67
CA ALA A 80 -7.69 2.12 -4.30
C ALA A 80 -6.94 3.09 -5.22
N ILE A 81 -7.23 3.09 -6.53
CA ILE A 81 -6.61 3.98 -7.52
C ILE A 81 -7.14 5.40 -7.35
N VAL A 82 -8.46 5.56 -7.20
CA VAL A 82 -9.09 6.86 -6.93
C VAL A 82 -8.51 7.47 -5.64
N ASN A 83 -8.48 6.68 -4.55
CA ASN A 83 -7.93 7.12 -3.27
C ASN A 83 -6.44 7.47 -3.37
N ALA A 84 -5.64 6.68 -4.08
CA ALA A 84 -4.22 6.96 -4.26
C ALA A 84 -3.98 8.23 -5.09
N LYS A 85 -4.74 8.47 -6.16
CA LYS A 85 -4.67 9.72 -6.94
C LYS A 85 -5.01 10.94 -6.09
N ALA A 86 -6.09 10.84 -5.31
CA ALA A 86 -6.49 11.90 -4.39
C ALA A 86 -5.45 12.15 -3.30
N ALA A 87 -4.83 11.10 -2.75
CA ALA A 87 -3.75 11.23 -1.78
C ALA A 87 -2.52 11.91 -2.38
N VAL A 88 -2.07 11.49 -3.57
CA VAL A 88 -0.96 12.15 -4.29
C VAL A 88 -1.25 13.62 -4.51
N ALA A 89 -2.44 13.99 -5.01
CA ALA A 89 -2.81 15.38 -5.24
C ALA A 89 -2.81 16.23 -3.95
N ARG A 90 -3.29 15.67 -2.83
CA ARG A 90 -3.24 16.35 -1.53
C ARG A 90 -1.82 16.52 -1.00
N LEU A 91 -0.99 15.49 -1.13
CA LEU A 91 0.39 15.48 -0.61
C LEU A 91 1.35 16.33 -1.47
N ASP A 92 1.11 16.45 -2.77
CA ASP A 92 1.89 17.31 -3.67
C ASP A 92 1.56 18.81 -3.50
N ALA A 93 0.39 19.13 -2.95
CA ALA A 93 -0.07 20.51 -2.76
C ALA A 93 0.39 21.16 -1.45
N ASN A 94 1.17 20.44 -0.63
CA ASN A 94 1.54 20.81 0.74
C ASN A 94 3.07 20.89 0.90
#